data_AF-A0A6I9NBD1-F1
#
_entry.id   AF-A0A6I9NBD1-F1
#
_cell.length_a   1.000
_cell.length_b   1.000
_cell.length_c   1.000
_cell.angle_alpha   90.00
_cell.angle_beta   90.00
_cell.angle_gamma   90.00
#
_symmetry.space_group_name_H-M   'P 1'
#
loop_
_entity.id
_entity.type
_entity.pdbx_description
1 polymer ?
#
loop_
_entity_poly.entity_id
_entity_poly.type
_entity_poly.pdbx_seq_one_letter_code
_entity_poly.pdbx_strand_id
1 'polypeptide(L)'
;KPSSLLICKETTFCICGSKRSSSCDKKQPKSQCCCTSDEGVLPVYDPSAHICCDGCVTGRKLWKDQCFGQTSYCLAQSGVLCRKGTLYKYRDDEDVCSAGGTHPSPEQHYCGRELYLPEEDICCHGQRHAKNGNSHCCGGGAYNISDPKKKCCAGRLYNLTGQSGEKYYNCCGSLLQTPESVCCSSEFNEVLYSKKSGFGCCGHQYFNASLWSCCAERLSPAKNQIKSINESKLLSINNLNESDLCNKMQIGTVDSVSLNSIVFRDVLKIHGRNATMTHLALPHILKTPDCFSFPKLTPGKIYFFDGKNVFVDFNHDSVLQSLYFIFSKCYGP
;
A
#
# COMPACT_ATOMS: atom_id res chain seq x y z
N LYS A 1 12.12 21.12 32.48
CA LYS A 1 13.06 22.14 31.92
C LYS A 1 14.45 21.80 32.43
N PRO A 2 15.52 21.86 31.63
CA PRO A 2 15.64 22.13 30.18
C PRO A 2 15.78 20.80 29.38
N SER A 3 15.56 20.64 28.07
CA SER A 3 15.82 21.44 26.86
C SER A 3 17.30 21.46 26.43
N SER A 4 17.68 20.60 25.48
CA SER A 4 18.76 20.79 24.49
C SER A 4 18.76 19.56 23.58
N LEU A 5 18.11 19.57 22.41
CA LEU A 5 18.58 20.19 21.17
C LEU A 5 20.08 19.92 20.95
N LEU A 6 20.43 18.75 20.38
CA LEU A 6 21.69 18.62 19.65
C LEU A 6 21.43 18.94 18.18
N ILE A 7 21.72 20.19 17.86
CA ILE A 7 22.04 20.67 16.52
C ILE A 7 23.33 19.94 16.11
N CYS A 8 23.28 19.05 15.12
CA CYS A 8 24.51 18.61 14.46
C CYS A 8 24.83 19.64 13.37
N LYS A 9 25.58 20.69 13.77
CA LYS A 9 26.38 21.49 12.85
C LYS A 9 27.69 20.75 12.60
N GLU A 10 28.04 20.72 11.32
CA GLU A 10 29.38 20.55 10.74
C GLU A 10 30.02 19.15 10.78
N THR A 11 30.06 18.56 9.57
CA THR A 11 30.99 17.54 9.08
C THR A 11 30.93 16.16 9.75
N THR A 12 29.77 15.52 9.70
CA THR A 12 29.64 14.10 10.04
C THR A 12 30.10 13.25 8.85
N PHE A 13 31.36 12.84 8.86
CA PHE A 13 31.85 11.77 7.99
C PHE A 13 31.12 10.46 8.38
N CYS A 14 30.23 9.98 7.51
CA CYS A 14 29.51 8.73 7.73
C CYS A 14 30.45 7.54 7.51
N ILE A 15 30.98 6.94 8.57
CA ILE A 15 31.89 5.79 8.44
C ILE A 15 31.05 4.52 8.15
N CYS A 16 31.27 3.89 6.99
CA CYS A 16 30.69 2.59 6.63
C CYS A 16 31.16 1.53 7.65
N GLY A 17 30.22 0.94 8.39
CA GLY A 17 30.49 -0.05 9.46
C GLY A 17 30.41 0.47 10.90
N SER A 18 30.09 1.74 11.14
CA SER A 18 29.89 2.21 12.53
C SER A 18 28.50 1.80 13.05
N LYS A 19 28.48 1.08 14.18
CA LYS A 19 27.26 0.60 14.85
C LYS A 19 26.36 1.75 15.29
N ARG A 20 25.48 2.23 14.42
CA ARG A 20 24.21 2.86 14.77
C ARG A 20 23.11 2.42 13.81
N SER A 21 22.27 1.54 14.33
CA SER A 21 20.92 1.16 13.88
C SER A 21 20.72 0.75 12.41
N SER A 22 20.93 -0.53 12.13
CA SER A 22 19.86 -1.43 11.64
C SER A 22 20.38 -2.87 11.74
N SER A 23 19.53 -3.74 12.25
CA SER A 23 19.85 -5.09 12.73
C SER A 23 20.49 -5.99 11.67
N CYS A 24 21.65 -6.59 11.98
CA CYS A 24 22.13 -7.83 11.38
C CYS A 24 22.98 -8.59 12.42
N ASP A 25 22.38 -9.58 13.07
CA ASP A 25 23.07 -10.54 13.95
C ASP A 25 23.10 -11.92 13.26
N LYS A 26 24.30 -12.36 12.86
CA LYS A 26 24.91 -13.67 13.22
C LYS A 26 26.30 -13.85 12.56
N LYS A 27 27.33 -13.75 13.42
CA LYS A 27 28.62 -14.50 13.56
C LYS A 27 28.85 -15.64 12.54
N GLN A 28 30.02 -15.95 11.92
CA GLN A 28 31.48 -15.68 11.94
C GLN A 28 32.10 -16.52 10.76
N PRO A 29 33.43 -16.56 10.45
CA PRO A 29 34.54 -15.59 10.53
C PRO A 29 35.23 -15.34 9.16
N LYS A 30 36.02 -14.24 9.08
CA LYS A 30 36.89 -13.82 7.95
C LYS A 30 36.18 -13.35 6.67
N SER A 31 35.49 -12.21 6.75
CA SER A 31 35.29 -11.36 5.56
C SER A 31 36.33 -10.24 5.60
N GLN A 32 37.29 -10.30 4.69
CA GLN A 32 38.19 -9.18 4.43
C GLN A 32 37.40 -8.10 3.68
N CYS A 33 36.74 -7.22 4.44
CA CYS A 33 36.35 -5.88 4.02
C CYS A 33 36.57 -4.94 5.20
N CYS A 34 37.82 -4.54 5.40
CA CYS A 34 38.16 -3.26 5.99
C CYS A 34 38.83 -2.50 4.86
N CYS A 35 38.34 -1.30 4.56
CA CYS A 35 38.99 -0.40 3.61
C CYS A 35 40.44 -0.20 4.08
N THR A 36 41.35 -0.95 3.47
CA THR A 36 42.80 -0.78 3.59
C THR A 36 43.23 -0.37 2.20
N SER A 37 43.20 0.93 1.95
CA SER A 37 44.21 1.49 1.05
C SER A 37 45.52 1.38 1.81
N ASP A 38 46.58 0.91 1.16
CA ASP A 38 47.94 0.85 1.70
C ASP A 38 48.56 2.23 1.99
N GLU A 39 47.74 3.29 2.02
CA GLU A 39 48.05 4.59 2.59
C GLU A 39 46.84 5.04 3.41
N GLY A 40 47.06 5.40 4.67
CA GLY A 40 46.06 5.58 5.74
C GLY A 40 45.09 6.76 5.58
N VAL A 41 44.40 6.87 4.44
CA VAL A 41 43.31 7.81 4.21
C VAL A 41 42.01 7.03 4.10
N LEU A 42 41.14 7.15 5.11
CA LEU A 42 39.79 6.58 5.07
C LEU A 42 38.97 7.28 3.96
N PRO A 43 38.40 6.53 2.98
CA PRO A 43 37.56 7.14 1.97
C PRO A 43 36.29 7.72 2.61
N VAL A 44 36.08 9.01 2.37
CA VAL A 44 34.88 9.74 2.81
C VAL A 44 33.66 9.15 2.11
N TYR A 45 32.74 8.56 2.86
CA TYR A 45 31.47 8.08 2.29
C TYR A 45 30.55 9.27 2.00
N ASP A 46 30.30 9.50 0.71
CA ASP A 46 29.23 10.36 0.23
C ASP A 46 28.05 9.51 -0.27
N PRO A 47 26.88 9.52 0.38
CA PRO A 47 25.69 8.74 -0.05
C PRO A 47 25.13 9.18 -1.41
N SER A 48 25.52 10.35 -1.91
CA SER A 48 25.16 10.83 -3.25
C SER A 48 25.94 10.08 -4.33
N ALA A 49 27.19 9.73 -4.03
CA ALA A 49 28.16 9.15 -4.94
C ALA A 49 28.54 7.69 -4.63
N HIS A 50 28.12 7.14 -3.49
CA HIS A 50 28.54 5.83 -3.01
C HIS A 50 27.42 4.99 -2.38
N ILE A 51 27.62 3.67 -2.35
CA ILE A 51 26.76 2.68 -1.69
C ILE A 51 27.62 1.80 -0.77
N CYS A 52 27.18 1.60 0.47
CA CYS A 52 27.81 0.75 1.48
C CYS A 52 27.03 -0.57 1.60
N CYS A 53 27.65 -1.69 1.21
CA CYS A 53 27.09 -3.03 1.32
C CYS A 53 28.00 -3.89 2.21
N ASP A 54 27.47 -4.43 3.32
CA ASP A 54 28.19 -5.28 4.29
C ASP A 54 29.62 -4.79 4.62
N GLY A 55 29.75 -3.48 4.88
CA GLY A 55 31.01 -2.84 5.24
C GLY A 55 31.92 -2.41 4.08
N CYS A 56 31.55 -2.71 2.82
CA CYS A 56 32.33 -2.30 1.64
C CYS A 56 31.65 -1.11 0.93
N VAL A 57 32.41 -0.04 0.67
CA VAL A 57 31.94 1.15 -0.07
C VAL A 57 32.21 0.96 -1.56
N THR A 58 31.18 1.16 -2.39
CA THR A 58 31.27 1.11 -3.86
C THR A 58 30.78 2.41 -4.47
N GLY A 59 31.41 2.87 -5.55
CA GLY A 59 30.93 4.01 -6.32
C GLY A 59 29.53 3.71 -6.89
N ARG A 60 28.60 4.65 -6.69
CA ARG A 60 27.21 4.54 -7.12
C ARG A 60 27.18 4.58 -8.64
N LYS A 61 26.87 3.43 -9.25
CA LYS A 61 26.48 3.38 -10.66
C LYS A 61 24.99 3.67 -10.74
N LEU A 62 24.59 4.43 -11.75
CA LEU A 62 23.20 4.67 -12.11
C LEU A 62 22.40 3.35 -11.93
N TRP A 63 21.26 3.42 -11.24
CA TRP A 63 20.29 2.33 -11.00
C TRP A 63 20.70 1.22 -10.01
N LYS A 64 21.92 1.19 -9.45
CA LYS A 64 22.23 0.26 -8.34
C LYS A 64 21.87 0.93 -7.03
N ASP A 65 20.90 0.41 -6.29
CA ASP A 65 20.41 1.00 -5.03
C ASP A 65 20.20 -0.03 -3.90
N GLN A 66 20.40 -1.32 -4.17
CA GLN A 66 20.25 -2.40 -3.18
C GLN A 66 21.56 -3.14 -2.91
N CYS A 67 21.60 -3.86 -1.78
CA CYS A 67 22.76 -4.64 -1.32
C CYS A 67 22.40 -6.10 -1.07
N PHE A 68 23.24 -7.03 -1.54
CA PHE A 68 23.23 -8.43 -1.12
C PHE A 68 24.64 -8.82 -0.69
N GLY A 69 24.83 -9.04 0.62
CA GLY A 69 26.16 -9.13 1.22
C GLY A 69 26.97 -7.87 0.89
N GLN A 70 28.18 -8.05 0.35
CA GLN A 70 29.09 -6.98 -0.04
C GLN A 70 28.80 -6.35 -1.42
N THR A 71 27.79 -6.85 -2.16
CA THR A 71 27.57 -6.46 -3.57
C THR A 71 26.35 -5.56 -3.73
N SER A 72 26.50 -4.45 -4.47
CA SER A 72 25.40 -3.57 -4.87
C SER A 72 24.73 -4.01 -6.19
N TYR A 73 23.40 -4.04 -6.24
CA TYR A 73 22.59 -4.46 -7.40
C TYR A 73 21.33 -3.60 -7.60
N CYS A 74 20.66 -3.80 -8.73
CA CYS A 74 19.41 -3.11 -9.14
C CYS A 74 18.27 -4.13 -9.25
N LEU A 75 17.05 -3.78 -8.82
CA LEU A 75 15.84 -4.60 -9.06
C LEU A 75 15.43 -4.63 -10.55
N ALA A 76 15.80 -3.62 -11.34
CA ALA A 76 15.45 -3.50 -12.75
C ALA A 76 16.45 -4.16 -13.72
N GLN A 77 17.47 -4.88 -13.22
CA GLN A 77 18.24 -5.77 -14.08
C GLN A 77 17.41 -7.02 -14.36
N SER A 78 17.01 -7.18 -15.63
CA SER A 78 16.38 -8.39 -16.14
C SER A 78 17.20 -9.62 -15.71
N GLY A 79 16.61 -10.50 -14.91
CA GLY A 79 17.18 -11.82 -14.60
C GLY A 79 17.82 -12.02 -13.23
N VAL A 80 17.28 -11.48 -12.13
CA VAL A 80 17.73 -11.89 -10.78
C VAL A 80 16.59 -12.51 -9.97
N LEU A 81 16.51 -13.85 -9.99
CA LEU A 81 15.74 -14.63 -9.02
C LEU A 81 16.69 -15.32 -8.05
N CYS A 82 16.67 -14.93 -6.78
CA CYS A 82 17.47 -15.57 -5.73
C CYS A 82 16.83 -16.89 -5.29
N ARG A 83 17.51 -18.02 -5.55
CA ARG A 83 17.34 -19.27 -4.79
C ARG A 83 18.58 -19.48 -3.92
N LYS A 84 18.41 -19.59 -2.60
CA LYS A 84 19.45 -19.95 -1.61
C LYS A 84 20.71 -19.05 -1.59
N GLY A 85 20.55 -17.74 -1.75
CA GLY A 85 21.58 -16.77 -1.34
C GLY A 85 22.87 -16.74 -2.17
N THR A 86 22.82 -17.07 -3.46
CA THR A 86 23.96 -16.89 -4.39
C THR A 86 23.60 -15.88 -5.48
N LEU A 87 24.45 -14.87 -5.67
CA LEU A 87 24.28 -13.81 -6.66
C LEU A 87 25.11 -14.15 -7.91
N TYR A 88 24.45 -14.37 -9.05
CA TYR A 88 25.12 -14.70 -10.30
C TYR A 88 25.39 -13.40 -11.08
N LYS A 89 26.67 -13.10 -11.31
CA LYS A 89 27.10 -12.05 -12.25
C LYS A 89 27.20 -12.67 -13.63
N TYR A 90 26.56 -12.05 -14.63
CA TYR A 90 26.94 -12.25 -16.03
C TYR A 90 28.43 -11.85 -16.16
N ARG A 91 29.29 -12.79 -16.55
CA ARG A 91 30.58 -12.47 -17.17
C ARG A 91 30.33 -12.59 -18.67
N ASP A 92 30.72 -11.56 -19.41
CA ASP A 92 30.41 -11.45 -20.84
C ASP A 92 31.18 -12.45 -21.72
N ASP A 93 32.05 -13.28 -21.17
CA ASP A 93 32.77 -14.30 -21.94
C ASP A 93 32.83 -15.61 -21.14
N GLU A 94 32.50 -16.70 -21.82
CA GLU A 94 32.47 -18.12 -21.40
C GLU A 94 31.15 -18.66 -20.82
N ASP A 95 30.39 -19.26 -21.74
CA ASP A 95 29.24 -20.14 -21.56
C ASP A 95 29.49 -21.28 -20.56
N VAL A 96 28.85 -21.23 -19.39
CA VAL A 96 28.46 -22.45 -18.65
C VAL A 96 27.08 -22.25 -18.00
N CYS A 97 26.04 -22.25 -18.83
CA CYS A 97 24.68 -22.58 -18.39
C CYS A 97 24.43 -24.06 -18.71
N SER A 98 24.80 -24.96 -17.81
CA SER A 98 24.41 -26.39 -17.92
C SER A 98 23.67 -26.85 -16.67
N ALA A 99 22.42 -26.41 -16.60
CA ALA A 99 21.29 -27.23 -16.17
C ALA A 99 20.04 -26.79 -16.95
N GLY A 100 20.06 -27.01 -18.26
CA GLY A 100 18.86 -27.17 -19.10
C GLY A 100 17.83 -26.03 -19.10
N GLY A 101 18.24 -24.78 -19.32
CA GLY A 101 17.30 -23.68 -19.57
C GLY A 101 17.85 -22.75 -20.64
N THR A 102 17.17 -22.68 -21.77
CA THR A 102 17.39 -21.72 -22.86
C THR A 102 17.38 -20.30 -22.29
N HIS A 103 18.35 -19.47 -22.67
CA HIS A 103 18.37 -18.06 -22.31
C HIS A 103 17.06 -17.39 -22.73
N PRO A 104 16.43 -16.59 -21.86
CA PRO A 104 15.31 -15.81 -22.31
C PRO A 104 15.73 -14.84 -23.39
N SER A 105 15.02 -14.82 -24.52
CA SER A 105 15.19 -13.74 -25.47
C SER A 105 14.87 -12.40 -24.79
N PRO A 106 15.42 -11.27 -25.27
CA PRO A 106 15.13 -9.93 -24.72
C PRO A 106 13.63 -9.58 -24.64
N GLU A 107 12.80 -10.34 -25.34
CA GLU A 107 11.34 -10.19 -25.45
C GLU A 107 10.56 -11.11 -24.50
N GLN A 108 11.25 -11.93 -23.71
CA GLN A 108 10.60 -12.90 -22.81
C GLN A 108 10.39 -12.31 -21.42
N HIS A 109 9.13 -12.11 -21.09
CA HIS A 109 8.72 -11.73 -19.74
C HIS A 109 8.44 -12.98 -18.91
N TYR A 110 8.70 -12.90 -17.61
CA TYR A 110 8.42 -13.99 -16.67
C TYR A 110 7.43 -13.55 -15.61
N CYS A 111 6.53 -14.47 -15.28
CA CYS A 111 5.70 -14.40 -14.11
C CYS A 111 6.13 -15.50 -13.14
N GLY A 112 6.84 -15.13 -12.08
CA GLY A 112 7.44 -16.10 -11.16
C GLY A 112 8.53 -16.94 -11.85
N ARG A 113 8.18 -18.16 -12.27
CA ARG A 113 9.09 -19.08 -12.98
C ARG A 113 8.61 -19.46 -14.39
N GLU A 114 7.47 -18.95 -14.80
CA GLU A 114 6.87 -19.26 -16.10
C GLU A 114 7.05 -18.11 -17.06
N LEU A 115 7.24 -18.43 -18.35
CA LEU A 115 7.14 -17.45 -19.42
C LEU A 115 5.73 -16.88 -19.45
N TYR A 116 5.65 -15.57 -19.64
CA TYR A 116 4.44 -14.77 -19.56
C TYR A 116 4.36 -13.90 -20.81
N LEU A 117 3.23 -13.93 -21.51
CA LEU A 117 2.99 -13.08 -22.66
C LEU A 117 2.10 -11.92 -22.24
N PRO A 118 2.62 -10.67 -22.12
CA PRO A 118 1.84 -9.56 -21.60
C PRO A 118 0.57 -9.26 -22.39
N GLU A 119 0.52 -9.61 -23.68
CA GLU A 119 -0.68 -9.42 -24.51
C GLU A 119 -1.78 -10.46 -24.21
N GLU A 120 -1.41 -11.69 -23.83
CA GLU A 120 -2.34 -12.83 -23.70
C GLU A 120 -2.57 -13.26 -22.24
N ASP A 121 -1.67 -12.88 -21.34
CA ASP A 121 -1.65 -13.32 -19.95
C ASP A 121 -1.70 -12.12 -18.99
N ILE A 122 -2.12 -12.35 -17.74
CA ILE A 122 -1.93 -11.47 -16.59
C ILE A 122 -1.13 -12.18 -15.49
N CYS A 123 -0.17 -11.46 -14.88
CA CYS A 123 0.66 -11.99 -13.80
C CYS A 123 0.17 -11.50 -12.43
N CYS A 124 -0.32 -12.41 -11.59
CA CYS A 124 -0.85 -12.10 -10.26
C CYS A 124 0.00 -12.77 -9.18
N HIS A 125 0.73 -11.97 -8.38
CA HIS A 125 1.64 -12.47 -7.33
C HIS A 125 2.60 -13.59 -7.82
N GLY A 126 3.12 -13.45 -9.04
CA GLY A 126 4.04 -14.44 -9.64
C GLY A 126 3.36 -15.70 -10.18
N GLN A 127 2.03 -15.72 -10.28
CA GLN A 127 1.25 -16.77 -10.94
C GLN A 127 0.68 -16.24 -12.27
N ARG A 128 0.89 -17.00 -13.34
CA ARG A 128 0.41 -16.67 -14.68
C ARG A 128 -1.03 -17.11 -14.86
N HIS A 129 -1.86 -16.23 -15.41
CA HIS A 129 -3.25 -16.51 -15.76
C HIS A 129 -3.53 -15.99 -17.17
N ALA A 130 -4.37 -16.68 -17.93
CA ALA A 130 -4.82 -16.16 -19.22
C ALA A 130 -5.66 -14.88 -19.03
N LYS A 131 -5.42 -13.86 -19.86
CA LYS A 131 -6.27 -12.67 -19.92
C LYS A 131 -7.58 -13.01 -20.61
N ASN A 132 -8.67 -12.82 -19.89
CA ASN A 132 -10.03 -12.91 -20.41
C ASN A 132 -10.80 -11.64 -20.05
N GLY A 133 -11.29 -10.91 -21.06
CA GLY A 133 -12.03 -9.66 -20.86
C GLY A 133 -11.25 -8.65 -20.02
N ASN A 134 -11.92 -7.99 -19.07
CA ASN A 134 -11.30 -7.03 -18.17
C ASN A 134 -10.65 -7.74 -16.96
N SER A 135 -9.59 -8.50 -17.23
CA SER A 135 -8.90 -9.32 -16.21
C SER A 135 -8.09 -8.47 -15.23
N HIS A 136 -8.29 -8.72 -13.94
CA HIS A 136 -7.59 -8.10 -12.82
C HIS A 136 -7.10 -9.13 -11.82
N CYS A 137 -6.08 -8.77 -11.06
CA CYS A 137 -5.57 -9.58 -9.99
C CYS A 137 -6.37 -9.37 -8.70
N CYS A 138 -6.63 -10.47 -8.00
CA CYS A 138 -7.07 -10.50 -6.61
C CYS A 138 -6.12 -11.43 -5.84
N GLY A 139 -5.09 -10.86 -5.21
CA GLY A 139 -4.01 -11.64 -4.61
C GLY A 139 -3.26 -12.42 -5.68
N GLY A 140 -3.25 -13.76 -5.56
CA GLY A 140 -2.65 -14.66 -6.55
C GLY A 140 -3.55 -15.06 -7.71
N GLY A 141 -4.86 -14.80 -7.64
CA GLY A 141 -5.81 -15.19 -8.69
C GLY A 141 -6.11 -14.07 -9.67
N ALA A 142 -6.44 -14.41 -10.91
CA ALA A 142 -7.04 -13.48 -11.88
C ALA A 142 -8.56 -13.63 -11.95
N TYR A 143 -9.28 -12.53 -12.18
CA TYR A 143 -10.73 -12.53 -12.37
C TYR A 143 -11.15 -11.40 -13.31
N ASN A 144 -12.30 -11.55 -13.97
CA ASN A 144 -12.90 -10.45 -14.72
C ASN A 144 -13.54 -9.46 -13.73
N ILE A 145 -13.02 -8.23 -13.69
CA ILE A 145 -13.47 -7.19 -12.76
C ILE A 145 -14.93 -6.76 -13.02
N SER A 146 -15.44 -7.00 -14.22
CA SER A 146 -16.81 -6.72 -14.61
C SER A 146 -17.78 -7.86 -14.29
N ASP A 147 -17.31 -9.01 -13.76
CA ASP A 147 -18.19 -10.12 -13.37
C ASP A 147 -18.89 -9.82 -12.02
N PRO A 148 -20.21 -9.57 -12.00
CA PRO A 148 -20.94 -9.24 -10.78
C PRO A 148 -21.08 -10.41 -9.80
N LYS A 149 -20.64 -11.61 -10.19
CA LYS A 149 -20.61 -12.81 -9.34
C LYS A 149 -19.24 -13.02 -8.68
N LYS A 150 -18.29 -12.10 -8.89
CA LYS A 150 -16.95 -12.16 -8.31
C LYS A 150 -16.74 -10.91 -7.48
N LYS A 151 -16.16 -11.05 -6.29
CA LYS A 151 -15.75 -9.91 -5.46
C LYS A 151 -14.37 -10.14 -4.86
N CYS A 152 -13.51 -9.15 -4.96
CA CYS A 152 -12.18 -9.18 -4.34
C CYS A 152 -12.18 -8.37 -3.03
N CYS A 153 -11.74 -9.01 -1.94
CA CYS A 153 -11.59 -8.38 -0.63
C CYS A 153 -10.15 -8.58 -0.15
N ALA A 154 -9.36 -7.51 -0.08
CA ALA A 154 -7.94 -7.49 0.33
C ALA A 154 -7.13 -8.71 -0.14
N GLY A 155 -7.16 -8.96 -1.46
CA GLY A 155 -6.44 -10.07 -2.10
C GLY A 155 -7.12 -11.44 -2.05
N ARG A 156 -8.32 -11.56 -1.47
CA ARG A 156 -9.12 -12.79 -1.46
C ARG A 156 -10.32 -12.68 -2.41
N LEU A 157 -10.37 -13.60 -3.37
CA LEU A 157 -11.44 -13.67 -4.36
C LEU A 157 -12.61 -14.53 -3.84
N TYR A 158 -13.82 -13.98 -3.92
CA TYR A 158 -15.07 -14.63 -3.54
C TYR A 158 -15.96 -14.88 -4.76
N ASN A 159 -16.55 -16.07 -4.82
CA ASN A 159 -17.61 -16.42 -5.75
C ASN A 159 -18.96 -16.18 -5.07
N LEU A 160 -19.74 -15.25 -5.58
CA LEU A 160 -21.03 -14.88 -5.02
C LEU A 160 -22.14 -15.77 -5.59
N THR A 161 -22.86 -16.47 -4.71
CA THR A 161 -23.99 -17.34 -5.06
C THR A 161 -25.31 -16.62 -4.75
N GLY A 162 -26.05 -16.19 -5.79
CA GLY A 162 -27.38 -15.58 -5.66
C GLY A 162 -27.74 -14.65 -6.82
N GLN A 163 -29.04 -14.40 -7.04
CA GLN A 163 -29.55 -13.45 -8.06
C GLN A 163 -29.19 -11.98 -7.74
N SER A 164 -28.65 -11.71 -6.56
CA SER A 164 -28.46 -10.39 -5.97
C SER A 164 -27.07 -9.76 -6.18
N GLY A 165 -26.08 -10.49 -6.75
CA GLY A 165 -24.79 -9.96 -7.22
C GLY A 165 -23.91 -9.26 -6.17
N GLU A 166 -22.88 -8.50 -6.61
CA GLU A 166 -21.96 -7.69 -5.78
C GLU A 166 -22.66 -6.70 -4.81
N LYS A 167 -23.93 -6.37 -5.05
CA LYS A 167 -24.66 -5.27 -4.38
C LYS A 167 -24.91 -5.48 -2.88
N TYR A 168 -24.88 -6.72 -2.40
CA TYR A 168 -25.19 -7.05 -0.99
C TYR A 168 -24.00 -7.53 -0.18
N TYR A 169 -22.86 -7.76 -0.83
CA TYR A 169 -21.69 -8.30 -0.17
C TYR A 169 -20.64 -7.20 -0.04
N ASN A 170 -20.35 -6.80 1.18
CA ASN A 170 -19.27 -5.86 1.48
C ASN A 170 -18.02 -6.61 1.93
N CYS A 171 -16.86 -6.06 1.64
CA CYS A 171 -15.60 -6.48 2.20
C CYS A 171 -15.41 -5.85 3.59
N CYS A 172 -14.79 -6.61 4.48
CA CYS A 172 -14.23 -6.15 5.73
C CYS A 172 -12.82 -6.75 5.84
N GLY A 173 -11.82 -6.00 5.38
CA GLY A 173 -10.49 -6.52 5.11
C GLY A 173 -10.56 -7.63 4.06
N SER A 174 -9.98 -8.79 4.37
CA SER A 174 -10.01 -9.97 3.50
C SER A 174 -11.27 -10.83 3.63
N LEU A 175 -12.23 -10.42 4.46
CA LEU A 175 -13.45 -11.18 4.74
C LEU A 175 -14.66 -10.58 4.05
N LEU A 176 -15.61 -11.44 3.69
CA LEU A 176 -16.93 -11.03 3.19
C LEU A 176 -17.88 -10.81 4.37
N GLN A 177 -18.50 -9.63 4.44
CA GLN A 177 -19.47 -9.27 5.45
C GLN A 177 -20.83 -9.93 5.15
N THR A 178 -21.47 -10.47 6.19
CA THR A 178 -22.86 -10.99 6.16
C THR A 178 -23.83 -10.03 6.86
N PRO A 179 -25.16 -10.14 6.64
CA PRO A 179 -26.15 -9.29 7.32
C PRO A 179 -26.10 -9.34 8.86
N GLU A 180 -25.61 -10.44 9.43
CA GLU A 180 -25.45 -10.70 10.86
C GLU A 180 -24.14 -10.14 11.42
N SER A 181 -23.36 -9.44 10.60
CA SER A 181 -22.05 -8.92 10.95
C SER A 181 -21.92 -7.43 10.69
N VAL A 182 -21.03 -6.79 11.44
CA VAL A 182 -20.71 -5.35 11.34
C VAL A 182 -19.22 -5.24 11.09
N CYS A 183 -18.85 -4.51 10.03
CA CYS A 183 -17.47 -4.11 9.82
C CYS A 183 -17.21 -2.75 10.49
N CYS A 184 -16.21 -2.72 11.36
CA CYS A 184 -15.66 -1.48 11.91
C CYS A 184 -14.26 -1.25 11.34
N SER A 185 -13.98 -0.01 10.98
CA SER A 185 -12.84 0.36 10.15
C SER A 185 -12.19 1.66 10.62
N SER A 186 -10.86 1.65 10.61
CA SER A 186 -9.98 2.80 10.86
C SER A 186 -8.93 2.88 9.76
N GLU A 187 -8.01 3.84 9.82
CA GLU A 187 -7.00 4.05 8.77
C GLU A 187 -6.23 2.77 8.38
N PHE A 188 -5.96 1.88 9.34
CA PHE A 188 -5.09 0.73 9.14
C PHE A 188 -5.76 -0.63 9.34
N ASN A 189 -7.00 -0.66 9.82
CA ASN A 189 -7.63 -1.90 10.23
C ASN A 189 -9.11 -1.92 9.86
N GLU A 190 -9.54 -3.07 9.34
CA GLU A 190 -10.94 -3.46 9.20
C GLU A 190 -11.17 -4.72 10.02
N VAL A 191 -12.15 -4.69 10.92
CA VAL A 191 -12.43 -5.80 11.83
C VAL A 191 -13.92 -6.15 11.77
N LEU A 192 -14.19 -7.43 11.54
CA LEU A 192 -15.53 -7.98 11.44
C LEU A 192 -16.02 -8.44 12.82
N TYR A 193 -17.20 -7.96 13.22
CA TYR A 193 -17.83 -8.33 14.48
C TYR A 193 -19.19 -8.95 14.24
N SER A 194 -19.63 -9.82 15.16
CA SER A 194 -21.02 -10.25 15.21
C SER A 194 -21.92 -9.09 15.65
N LYS A 195 -23.00 -8.86 14.90
CA LYS A 195 -23.96 -7.77 15.17
C LYS A 195 -24.63 -7.98 16.53
N LYS A 196 -24.71 -6.91 17.32
CA LYS A 196 -25.30 -6.87 18.67
C LYS A 196 -26.09 -5.57 18.81
N SER A 197 -27.27 -5.65 19.41
CA SER A 197 -28.08 -4.46 19.69
C SER A 197 -27.37 -3.56 20.71
N GLY A 198 -27.41 -2.24 20.49
CA GLY A 198 -26.77 -1.25 21.37
C GLY A 198 -25.26 -1.09 21.19
N PHE A 199 -24.66 -1.67 20.14
CA PHE A 199 -23.25 -1.51 19.82
C PHE A 199 -23.05 -0.67 18.55
N GLY A 200 -21.89 -0.01 18.44
CA GLY A 200 -21.49 0.80 17.29
C GLY A 200 -19.98 0.78 17.06
N CYS A 201 -19.55 1.37 15.94
CA CYS A 201 -18.13 1.45 15.57
C CYS A 201 -17.49 2.78 15.99
N CYS A 202 -16.30 2.70 16.59
CA CYS A 202 -15.39 3.81 16.85
C CYS A 202 -14.02 3.47 16.26
N GLY A 203 -13.75 3.93 15.05
CA GLY A 203 -12.72 3.38 14.19
C GLY A 203 -12.97 1.88 13.96
N HIS A 204 -11.94 1.07 14.18
CA HIS A 204 -12.02 -0.40 14.12
C HIS A 204 -12.58 -1.06 15.39
N GLN A 205 -12.89 -0.28 16.44
CA GLN A 205 -13.37 -0.81 17.71
C GLN A 205 -14.89 -0.90 17.72
N TYR A 206 -15.41 -2.03 18.22
CA TYR A 206 -16.85 -2.25 18.36
C TYR A 206 -17.27 -2.14 19.83
N PHE A 207 -17.97 -1.06 20.16
CA PHE A 207 -18.21 -0.66 21.55
C PHE A 207 -19.70 -0.69 21.92
N ASN A 208 -19.98 -0.89 23.20
CA ASN A 208 -21.33 -0.77 23.75
C ASN A 208 -21.66 0.71 23.99
N ALA A 209 -22.65 1.23 23.27
CA ALA A 209 -23.05 2.63 23.30
C ALA A 209 -23.73 3.05 24.63
N SER A 210 -24.14 2.09 25.47
CA SER A 210 -24.61 2.38 26.83
C SER A 210 -23.47 2.68 27.81
N LEU A 211 -22.24 2.29 27.49
CA LEU A 211 -21.07 2.44 28.37
C LEU A 211 -20.09 3.50 27.85
N TRP A 212 -20.00 3.64 26.52
CA TRP A 212 -19.00 4.47 25.87
C TRP A 212 -19.63 5.41 24.84
N SER A 213 -18.95 6.54 24.62
CA SER A 213 -19.19 7.47 23.52
C SER A 213 -17.94 7.55 22.66
N CYS A 214 -18.11 7.80 21.36
CA CYS A 214 -17.01 7.89 20.40
C CYS A 214 -16.89 9.32 19.83
N CYS A 215 -15.68 9.86 19.78
CA CYS A 215 -15.40 11.13 19.10
C CYS A 215 -14.04 11.02 18.39
N ALA A 216 -14.02 11.17 17.06
CA ALA A 216 -12.83 11.04 16.21
C ALA A 216 -12.04 9.75 16.52
N GLU A 217 -12.72 8.60 16.49
CA GLU A 217 -12.17 7.28 16.82
C GLU A 217 -11.60 7.12 18.25
N ARG A 218 -11.98 8.00 19.19
CA ARG A 218 -11.60 7.89 20.60
C ARG A 218 -12.81 7.58 21.46
N LEU A 219 -12.72 6.51 22.25
CA LEU A 219 -13.72 6.14 23.23
C LEU A 219 -13.55 6.92 24.53
N SER A 220 -14.68 7.36 25.09
CA SER A 220 -14.77 7.98 26.41
C SER A 220 -15.99 7.45 27.17
N PRO A 221 -15.97 7.36 28.51
CA PRO A 221 -17.14 6.96 29.28
C PRO A 221 -18.36 7.82 28.97
N ALA A 222 -19.52 7.19 28.80
CA ALA A 222 -20.75 7.89 28.45
C ALA A 222 -21.20 8.81 29.60
N LYS A 223 -21.35 10.11 29.33
CA LYS A 223 -21.90 11.09 30.28
C LYS A 223 -23.35 11.40 29.89
N ASN A 224 -24.32 10.71 30.51
CA ASN A 224 -25.77 10.93 30.45
C ASN A 224 -26.47 11.10 29.06
N GLN A 225 -27.22 10.06 28.70
CA GLN A 225 -28.39 9.96 27.81
C GLN A 225 -28.65 11.08 26.76
N ILE A 226 -28.05 10.98 25.57
CA ILE A 226 -28.77 11.21 24.30
C ILE A 226 -28.40 10.12 23.29
N LYS A 227 -29.47 9.52 22.75
CA LYS A 227 -29.56 8.33 21.91
C LYS A 227 -29.35 8.66 20.42
N SER A 228 -28.12 8.67 19.97
CA SER A 228 -27.83 8.14 18.63
C SER A 228 -26.49 7.42 18.66
N ILE A 229 -26.48 6.20 18.12
CA ILE A 229 -25.23 5.48 17.88
C ILE A 229 -24.58 6.19 16.70
N ASN A 230 -23.77 7.20 16.99
CA ASN A 230 -22.98 7.86 15.97
C ASN A 230 -21.74 6.99 15.74
N GLU A 231 -21.68 6.40 14.54
CA GLU A 231 -20.53 5.63 14.10
C GLU A 231 -19.49 6.58 13.50
N SER A 232 -18.27 6.52 14.01
CA SER A 232 -17.10 7.20 13.44
C SER A 232 -16.22 6.12 12.87
N LYS A 233 -16.34 5.82 11.57
CA LYS A 233 -15.54 4.80 10.87
C LYS A 233 -15.25 5.22 9.44
N LEU A 234 -14.14 4.74 8.89
CA LEU A 234 -13.76 5.00 7.50
C LEU A 234 -14.50 4.06 6.54
N LEU A 235 -14.94 4.57 5.39
CA LEU A 235 -15.59 3.74 4.39
C LEU A 235 -14.54 3.18 3.41
N SER A 236 -14.79 1.99 2.86
CA SER A 236 -13.90 1.40 1.86
C SER A 236 -14.41 1.70 0.46
N ILE A 237 -13.54 2.18 -0.44
CA ILE A 237 -13.93 2.40 -1.85
C ILE A 237 -14.35 1.10 -2.55
N ASN A 238 -13.85 -0.06 -2.07
CA ASN A 238 -14.17 -1.39 -2.61
C ASN A 238 -15.60 -1.86 -2.27
N ASN A 239 -16.27 -1.14 -1.37
CA ASN A 239 -17.66 -1.39 -0.98
C ASN A 239 -18.65 -0.41 -1.63
N LEU A 240 -18.16 0.56 -2.40
CA LEU A 240 -19.02 1.46 -3.14
C LEU A 240 -19.72 0.72 -4.28
N ASN A 241 -20.98 1.07 -4.49
CA ASN A 241 -21.67 0.66 -5.71
C ASN A 241 -21.11 1.42 -6.91
N GLU A 242 -21.43 0.93 -8.11
CA GLU A 242 -20.93 1.52 -9.35
C GLU A 242 -21.29 3.00 -9.50
N SER A 243 -22.50 3.42 -9.15
CA SER A 243 -22.88 4.84 -9.25
C SER A 243 -22.03 5.74 -8.35
N ASP A 244 -21.80 5.33 -7.10
CA ASP A 244 -21.04 6.12 -6.13
C ASP A 244 -19.55 6.15 -6.49
N LEU A 245 -19.01 5.02 -6.96
CA LEU A 245 -17.62 4.90 -7.39
C LEU A 245 -17.34 5.68 -8.69
N CYS A 246 -18.25 5.61 -9.66
CA CYS A 246 -17.99 6.03 -11.04
C CYS A 246 -18.40 7.46 -11.38
N ASN A 247 -19.18 8.11 -10.51
CA ASN A 247 -19.58 9.50 -10.70
C ASN A 247 -18.43 10.46 -10.39
N LYS A 248 -18.51 11.18 -9.27
CA LYS A 248 -17.53 12.21 -8.89
C LYS A 248 -16.92 11.83 -7.56
N MET A 249 -15.66 11.44 -7.59
CA MET A 249 -14.84 11.21 -6.41
C MET A 249 -13.71 12.23 -6.38
N GLN A 250 -13.21 12.56 -5.22
CA GLN A 250 -12.01 13.38 -5.06
C GLN A 250 -10.95 12.55 -4.35
N ILE A 251 -9.69 12.84 -4.64
CA ILE A 251 -8.54 12.31 -3.92
C ILE A 251 -7.64 13.48 -3.55
N GLY A 252 -7.10 13.48 -2.33
CA GLY A 252 -6.23 14.56 -1.88
C GLY A 252 -5.45 14.19 -0.63
N THR A 253 -4.44 15.01 -0.34
CA THR A 253 -3.60 14.86 0.85
C THR A 253 -4.19 15.69 1.98
N VAL A 254 -4.38 15.09 3.16
CA VAL A 254 -4.84 15.81 4.35
C VAL A 254 -3.75 16.77 4.80
N ASP A 255 -4.08 18.07 4.86
CA ASP A 255 -3.19 19.11 5.34
C ASP A 255 -3.39 19.31 6.85
N SER A 256 -4.64 19.49 7.28
CA SER A 256 -5.00 19.65 8.68
C SER A 256 -6.43 19.15 8.98
N VAL A 257 -6.67 18.79 10.24
CA VAL A 257 -7.95 18.28 10.74
C VAL A 257 -8.34 19.09 11.98
N SER A 258 -9.57 19.60 12.00
CA SER A 258 -10.20 20.23 13.16
C SER A 258 -11.44 19.45 13.60
N LEU A 259 -12.13 19.92 14.64
CA LEU A 259 -13.39 19.30 15.09
C LEU A 259 -14.53 19.39 14.07
N ASN A 260 -14.49 20.38 13.17
CA ASN A 260 -15.61 20.76 12.29
C ASN A 260 -15.21 20.87 10.82
N SER A 261 -13.95 20.59 10.49
CA SER A 261 -13.47 20.67 9.12
C SER A 261 -12.17 19.89 8.91
N ILE A 262 -11.97 19.50 7.66
CA ILE A 262 -10.73 18.92 7.15
C ILE A 262 -10.28 19.75 5.97
N VAL A 263 -8.98 20.07 5.95
CA VAL A 263 -8.34 20.76 4.84
C VAL A 263 -7.58 19.73 4.03
N PHE A 264 -7.90 19.66 2.74
CA PHE A 264 -7.16 18.88 1.76
C PHE A 264 -6.33 19.80 0.86
N ARG A 265 -5.11 19.36 0.60
CA ARG A 265 -4.22 19.91 -0.43
C ARG A 265 -4.01 18.90 -1.55
N ASP A 266 -3.47 19.38 -2.67
CA ASP A 266 -3.15 18.57 -3.86
C ASP A 266 -4.35 17.73 -4.33
N VAL A 267 -5.53 18.38 -4.43
CA VAL A 267 -6.79 17.68 -4.68
C VAL A 267 -7.02 17.47 -6.17
N LEU A 268 -7.29 16.22 -6.53
CA LEU A 268 -7.72 15.81 -7.86
C LEU A 268 -9.17 15.33 -7.81
N LYS A 269 -9.98 15.81 -8.74
CA LYS A 269 -11.32 15.31 -8.98
C LYS A 269 -11.27 14.23 -10.04
N ILE A 270 -11.82 13.07 -9.72
CA ILE A 270 -11.88 11.86 -10.53
C ILE A 270 -13.29 11.74 -11.08
N HIS A 271 -13.40 11.57 -12.40
CA HIS A 271 -14.64 11.16 -13.07
C HIS A 271 -14.44 9.74 -13.61
N GLY A 272 -14.94 8.75 -12.88
CA GLY A 272 -14.71 7.32 -13.17
C GLY A 272 -15.18 6.92 -14.56
N ARG A 273 -16.43 7.27 -14.92
CA ARG A 273 -17.01 6.93 -16.24
C ARG A 273 -16.25 7.52 -17.42
N ASN A 274 -15.74 8.74 -17.25
CA ASN A 274 -15.04 9.44 -18.33
C ASN A 274 -13.54 9.12 -18.33
N ALA A 275 -13.06 8.34 -17.36
CA ALA A 275 -11.63 8.12 -17.11
C ALA A 275 -10.80 9.41 -17.11
N THR A 276 -11.35 10.50 -16.54
CA THR A 276 -10.68 11.80 -16.49
C THR A 276 -10.38 12.25 -15.07
N MET A 277 -9.30 13.02 -14.93
CA MET A 277 -8.92 13.68 -13.69
C MET A 277 -8.69 15.17 -13.92
N THR A 278 -9.17 16.00 -13.01
CA THR A 278 -8.97 17.46 -13.05
C THR A 278 -8.49 17.95 -11.70
N HIS A 279 -7.46 18.79 -11.68
CA HIS A 279 -7.03 19.43 -10.43
C HIS A 279 -8.11 20.38 -9.91
N LEU A 280 -8.16 20.58 -8.59
CA LEU A 280 -9.02 21.57 -7.96
C LEU A 280 -8.17 22.68 -7.32
N ALA A 281 -8.72 23.90 -7.32
CA ALA A 281 -8.09 25.05 -6.67
C ALA A 281 -7.99 24.84 -5.15
N LEU A 282 -6.91 25.36 -4.56
CA LEU A 282 -6.55 25.19 -3.15
C LEU A 282 -6.90 26.41 -2.29
N PRO A 283 -7.20 26.24 -0.99
CA PRO A 283 -7.38 24.96 -0.28
C PRO A 283 -8.80 24.37 -0.44
N HIS A 284 -8.93 23.05 -0.48
CA HIS A 284 -10.24 22.39 -0.46
C HIS A 284 -10.64 22.06 0.97
N ILE A 285 -11.80 22.56 1.42
CA ILE A 285 -12.25 22.41 2.81
C ILE A 285 -13.52 21.57 2.86
N LEU A 286 -13.44 20.42 3.51
CA LEU A 286 -14.58 19.56 3.83
C LEU A 286 -15.12 19.93 5.21
N LYS A 287 -16.37 20.37 5.31
CA LYS A 287 -17.02 20.65 6.60
C LYS A 287 -17.52 19.36 7.23
N THR A 288 -17.22 19.14 8.50
CA THR A 288 -17.72 18.02 9.29
C THR A 288 -18.72 18.55 10.33
N PRO A 289 -19.87 17.89 10.51
CA PRO A 289 -20.89 18.40 11.42
C PRO A 289 -20.45 18.31 12.89
N ASP A 290 -19.75 17.22 13.24
CA ASP A 290 -19.21 16.96 14.57
C ASP A 290 -18.09 15.90 14.50
N CYS A 291 -17.47 15.63 15.65
CA CYS A 291 -16.48 14.55 15.77
C CYS A 291 -17.10 13.16 15.99
N PHE A 292 -18.41 13.05 16.23
CA PHE A 292 -19.07 11.78 16.57
C PHE A 292 -19.33 10.93 15.32
N SER A 293 -19.54 11.59 14.18
CA SER A 293 -19.86 10.97 12.90
C SER A 293 -18.67 10.89 11.95
N PHE A 294 -17.56 11.56 12.27
CA PHE A 294 -16.41 11.66 11.37
C PHE A 294 -15.20 10.87 11.89
N PRO A 295 -14.54 10.05 11.06
CA PRO A 295 -13.35 9.30 11.44
C PRO A 295 -12.12 10.18 11.67
N LYS A 296 -11.10 9.60 12.29
CA LYS A 296 -9.82 10.28 12.49
C LYS A 296 -8.99 10.19 11.22
N LEU A 297 -8.51 11.32 10.72
CA LEU A 297 -7.59 11.37 9.58
C LEU A 297 -6.19 11.81 10.02
N THR A 298 -5.18 11.31 9.32
CA THR A 298 -3.78 11.60 9.60
C THR A 298 -3.24 12.64 8.61
N PRO A 299 -2.71 13.80 9.07
CA PRO A 299 -2.06 14.77 8.20
C PRO A 299 -0.91 14.15 7.38
N GLY A 300 -0.81 14.55 6.12
CA GLY A 300 0.16 14.04 5.15
C GLY A 300 -0.27 12.75 4.44
N LYS A 301 -1.42 12.16 4.79
CA LYS A 301 -1.96 10.95 4.14
C LYS A 301 -2.97 11.30 3.05
N ILE A 302 -3.08 10.41 2.08
CA ILE A 302 -3.99 10.55 0.93
C ILE A 302 -5.28 9.78 1.22
N TYR A 303 -6.42 10.42 0.96
CA TYR A 303 -7.73 9.79 1.08
C TYR A 303 -8.62 10.12 -0.11
N PHE A 304 -9.61 9.26 -0.36
CA PHE A 304 -10.70 9.53 -1.29
C PHE A 304 -11.89 10.17 -0.55
N PHE A 305 -12.69 11.01 -1.20
CA PHE A 305 -13.86 11.63 -0.59
C PHE A 305 -14.87 12.15 -1.62
N ASP A 306 -16.15 12.24 -1.24
CA ASP A 306 -17.27 12.64 -2.12
C ASP A 306 -17.96 13.95 -1.66
N GLY A 307 -17.34 14.68 -0.73
CA GLY A 307 -17.90 15.90 -0.12
C GLY A 307 -18.79 15.64 1.10
N LYS A 308 -19.09 14.38 1.42
CA LYS A 308 -19.83 13.97 2.63
C LYS A 308 -19.05 12.96 3.46
N ASN A 309 -18.45 11.98 2.80
CA ASN A 309 -17.75 10.86 3.40
C ASN A 309 -16.28 10.85 2.97
N VAL A 310 -15.45 10.21 3.78
CA VAL A 310 -14.05 9.92 3.46
C VAL A 310 -13.86 8.41 3.37
N PHE A 311 -13.12 8.01 2.35
CA PHE A 311 -12.87 6.63 1.99
C PHE A 311 -11.39 6.31 1.96
N VAL A 312 -11.12 5.04 2.20
CA VAL A 312 -9.80 4.41 2.13
C VAL A 312 -9.86 3.22 1.17
N ASP A 313 -8.70 2.87 0.64
CA ASP A 313 -8.54 1.69 -0.18
C ASP A 313 -7.68 0.67 0.55
N PHE A 314 -8.28 -0.46 0.93
CA PHE A 314 -7.59 -1.57 1.59
C PHE A 314 -7.20 -2.69 0.62
N ASN A 315 -7.60 -2.60 -0.65
CA ASN A 315 -7.34 -3.65 -1.64
C ASN A 315 -6.06 -3.39 -2.45
N HIS A 316 -5.56 -2.16 -2.45
CA HIS A 316 -4.45 -1.75 -3.29
C HIS A 316 -3.37 -1.03 -2.49
N ASP A 317 -2.11 -1.26 -2.85
CA ASP A 317 -0.94 -0.76 -2.11
C ASP A 317 -0.52 0.66 -2.53
N SER A 318 -1.06 1.16 -3.66
CA SER A 318 -0.71 2.46 -4.21
C SER A 318 -1.90 3.19 -4.82
N VAL A 319 -1.84 4.51 -4.80
CA VAL A 319 -2.84 5.38 -5.44
C VAL A 319 -3.01 5.06 -6.92
N LEU A 320 -1.93 4.70 -7.63
CA LEU A 320 -2.00 4.34 -9.05
C LEU A 320 -2.86 3.09 -9.26
N GLN A 321 -2.68 2.06 -8.42
CA GLN A 321 -3.51 0.85 -8.47
C GLN A 321 -4.97 1.18 -8.13
N SER A 322 -5.23 2.01 -7.12
CA SER A 322 -6.58 2.46 -6.77
C SER A 322 -7.27 3.19 -7.92
N LEU A 323 -6.57 4.11 -8.58
CA LEU A 323 -7.10 4.86 -9.73
C LEU A 323 -7.37 3.94 -10.91
N TYR A 324 -6.43 3.03 -11.21
CA TYR A 324 -6.61 2.03 -12.25
C TYR A 324 -7.83 1.14 -11.97
N PHE A 325 -8.02 0.72 -10.71
CA PHE A 325 -9.21 -0.01 -10.28
C PHE A 325 -10.50 0.78 -10.52
N ILE A 326 -10.56 2.05 -10.10
CA ILE A 326 -11.74 2.91 -10.29
C ILE A 326 -12.07 2.99 -11.79
N PHE A 327 -11.10 3.34 -12.63
CA PHE A 327 -11.37 3.46 -14.07
C PHE A 327 -11.76 2.13 -14.70
N SER A 328 -11.11 1.04 -14.32
CA SER A 328 -11.42 -0.28 -14.88
C SER A 328 -12.79 -0.80 -14.47
N LYS A 329 -13.26 -0.50 -13.25
CA LYS A 329 -14.63 -0.82 -12.81
C LYS A 329 -15.68 0.04 -13.52
N CYS A 330 -15.35 1.30 -13.79
CA CYS A 330 -16.29 2.29 -14.32
C CYS A 330 -16.36 2.34 -15.85
N TYR A 331 -15.33 1.83 -16.51
CA TYR A 331 -15.27 1.71 -17.94
C TYR A 331 -16.09 0.48 -18.39
N GLY A 332 -17.37 0.70 -18.63
CA GLY A 332 -18.21 -0.21 -19.41
C GLY A 332 -18.12 0.18 -20.89
N PRO A 333 -17.76 -0.73 -21.81
CA PRO A 333 -17.79 -0.46 -23.25
C PRO A 333 -19.20 -0.14 -23.76
#